data_AF-A0A6M0ANQ9-F1
#
_entry.id   AF-A0A6M0ANQ9-F1
#
_cell.length_a   1.000
_cell.length_b   1.000
_cell.length_c   1.000
_cell.angle_alpha   90.00
_cell.angle_beta   90.00
_cell.angle_gamma   90.00
#
_symmetry.space_group_name_H-M   'P 1'
#
loop_
_entity.id
_entity.type
_entity.pdbx_description
1 polymer ?
#
loop_
_entity_poly.entity_id
_entity_poly.type
_entity_poly.pdbx_seq_one_letter_code
_entity_poly.pdbx_strand_id
1 'polypeptide(L)'
;MMFVTLNLENVDFTDQQFYHLCKINPELQLERTAKGELIIMPPVGGISGNQEADLITELTIWNRQTNMGKVFSSSTMFKLPNGGDRSPDAAWVKLDRW
;
A
#
# COMPACT_ATOMS: atom_id res chain seq x y z
N MET A 1 -6.40 -12.59 -8.05
CA MET A 1 -7.07 -11.82 -6.98
C MET A 1 -7.86 -10.71 -7.66
N MET A 2 -9.15 -10.54 -7.34
CA MET A 2 -10.01 -9.56 -8.02
C MET A 2 -10.30 -8.43 -7.04
N PHE A 3 -9.78 -7.24 -7.33
CA PHE A 3 -10.10 -6.00 -6.60
C PHE A 3 -11.30 -5.33 -7.25
N VAL A 4 -11.97 -4.46 -6.48
CA VAL A 4 -13.04 -3.62 -6.99
C VAL A 4 -12.51 -2.21 -7.12
N THR A 5 -12.72 -1.59 -8.28
CA THR A 5 -12.41 -0.17 -8.51
C THR A 5 -13.70 0.62 -8.62
N LEU A 6 -13.83 1.66 -7.80
CA LEU A 6 -14.90 2.63 -7.87
C LEU A 6 -14.39 3.88 -8.57
N ASN A 7 -15.03 4.24 -9.69
CA ASN A 7 -14.83 5.54 -10.30
C ASN A 7 -15.54 6.59 -9.45
N LEU A 8 -14.78 7.59 -8.98
CA LEU A 8 -15.26 8.69 -8.16
C LEU A 8 -15.27 10.01 -8.94
N GLU A 9 -15.27 9.97 -10.26
CA GLU A 9 -15.44 11.15 -11.11
C GLU A 9 -16.73 11.90 -10.72
N ASN A 10 -16.62 13.20 -10.52
CA ASN A 10 -17.66 14.10 -9.99
C ASN A 10 -18.05 13.88 -8.51
N VAL A 11 -17.31 13.03 -7.78
CA VAL A 11 -17.33 12.99 -6.32
C VAL A 11 -16.07 13.72 -5.87
N ASP A 12 -16.22 14.87 -5.20
CA ASP A 12 -15.09 15.64 -4.66
C ASP A 12 -14.41 14.89 -3.50
N PHE A 13 -13.72 13.79 -3.81
CA PHE A 13 -13.14 12.86 -2.86
C PHE A 13 -11.70 13.25 -2.53
N THR A 14 -11.57 14.09 -1.52
CA THR A 14 -10.32 14.69 -1.06
C THR A 14 -9.42 13.70 -0.32
N ASP A 15 -8.14 14.07 -0.19
CA ASP A 15 -7.15 13.32 0.61
C ASP A 15 -7.60 13.12 2.06
N GLN A 16 -8.25 14.13 2.66
CA GLN A 16 -8.72 14.06 4.03
C GLN A 16 -9.89 13.07 4.19
N GLN A 17 -10.80 13.02 3.20
CA GLN A 17 -11.88 12.03 3.19
C GLN A 17 -11.33 10.62 2.97
N PHE A 18 -10.37 10.44 2.06
CA PHE A 18 -9.69 9.16 1.88
C PHE A 18 -9.02 8.68 3.17
N TYR A 19 -8.24 9.56 3.83
CA TYR A 19 -7.61 9.24 5.11
C TYR A 19 -8.63 8.85 6.19
N HIS A 20 -9.73 9.60 6.31
CA HIS A 20 -10.79 9.28 7.27
C HIS A 20 -11.45 7.93 6.95
N LEU A 21 -11.70 7.64 5.67
CA LEU A 21 -12.26 6.38 5.21
C LEU A 21 -11.35 5.19 5.60
N CYS A 22 -10.04 5.30 5.39
CA CYS A 22 -9.09 4.28 5.84
C CYS A 22 -9.12 4.10 7.36
N LYS A 23 -9.22 5.19 8.12
CA LYS A 23 -9.20 5.14 9.60
C LYS A 23 -10.45 4.46 10.18
N ILE A 24 -11.62 4.66 9.58
CA ILE A 24 -12.88 4.08 10.07
C ILE A 24 -13.11 2.64 9.57
N ASN A 25 -12.36 2.19 8.56
CA ASN A 25 -12.40 0.80 8.05
C ASN A 25 -10.99 0.16 8.11
N PRO A 26 -10.38 0.02 9.30
CA PRO A 26 -9.00 -0.48 9.43
C PRO A 26 -8.80 -1.92 8.95
N GLU A 27 -9.87 -2.70 8.82
CA GLU A 27 -9.88 -4.06 8.29
C GLU A 27 -9.83 -4.13 6.75
N LEU A 28 -10.11 -3.01 6.07
CA LEU A 28 -10.09 -2.93 4.62
C LEU A 28 -8.74 -2.38 4.12
N GLN A 29 -8.18 -3.04 3.11
CA GLN A 29 -7.05 -2.49 2.37
C GLN A 29 -7.59 -1.60 1.23
N LEU A 30 -7.68 -0.31 1.53
CA LEU A 30 -8.16 0.72 0.61
C LEU A 30 -6.98 1.42 -0.06
N GLU A 31 -6.98 1.47 -1.39
CA GLU A 31 -5.97 2.18 -2.17
C GLU A 31 -6.62 3.24 -3.05
N ARG A 32 -5.83 4.15 -3.61
CA ARG A 32 -6.31 5.16 -4.55
C ARG A 32 -5.41 5.24 -5.77
N THR A 33 -5.99 5.26 -6.96
CA THR A 33 -5.21 5.45 -8.20
C THR A 33 -4.74 6.89 -8.33
N ALA A 34 -3.78 7.14 -9.22
CA ALA A 34 -3.34 8.51 -9.53
C ALA A 34 -4.47 9.39 -10.11
N LYS A 35 -5.55 8.78 -10.62
CA LYS A 35 -6.74 9.46 -11.12
C LYS A 35 -7.79 9.73 -10.03
N GLY A 36 -7.55 9.28 -8.79
CA GLY A 36 -8.49 9.44 -7.69
C GLY A 36 -9.54 8.32 -7.55
N GLU A 37 -9.44 7.24 -8.33
CA GLU A 37 -10.35 6.09 -8.19
C GLU A 37 -10.04 5.32 -6.91
N LEU A 38 -11.08 4.90 -6.18
CA LEU A 38 -10.93 4.09 -4.97
C LEU A 38 -10.80 2.61 -5.36
N ILE A 39 -9.77 1.95 -4.87
CA ILE A 39 -9.56 0.51 -5.01
C ILE A 39 -9.83 -0.14 -3.66
N ILE A 40 -10.67 -1.17 -3.65
CA ILE A 40 -10.90 -2.04 -2.51
C ILE A 40 -10.21 -3.37 -2.81
N MET A 41 -9.09 -3.60 -2.12
CA MET A 41 -8.36 -4.87 -2.24
C MET A 41 -9.09 -5.94 -1.42
N PRO A 42 -9.21 -7.17 -1.94
CA PRO A 42 -9.75 -8.26 -1.15
C PRO A 42 -8.74 -8.69 -0.08
N PRO A 43 -9.17 -9.39 0.98
CA PRO A 43 -8.25 -9.92 1.99
C PRO A 43 -7.19 -10.83 1.38
N VAL A 44 -5.96 -10.70 1.88
CA VAL A 44 -4.83 -11.57 1.50
C VAL A 44 -5.08 -13.00 1.97
N GLY A 45 -5.12 -13.94 1.03
CA GLY A 45 -5.24 -15.38 1.33
C GLY A 45 -3.89 -15.99 1.72
N GLY A 46 -3.91 -17.18 2.34
CA GLY A 46 -2.70 -17.80 2.90
C GLY A 46 -1.55 -18.05 1.91
N ILE A 47 -1.86 -18.34 0.63
CA ILE A 47 -0.84 -18.53 -0.41
C ILE A 47 -0.11 -17.20 -0.69
N SER A 48 -0.86 -16.14 -0.99
CA SER A 48 -0.30 -14.80 -1.22
C SER A 48 0.40 -14.27 0.03
N GLY A 49 -0.20 -14.45 1.22
CA GLY A 49 0.40 -14.02 2.48
C GLY A 49 1.72 -14.73 2.80
N ASN A 50 1.87 -16.01 2.45
CA ASN A 50 3.16 -16.69 2.59
C ASN A 50 4.21 -16.14 1.61
N GLN A 51 3.82 -15.87 0.37
CA GLN A 51 4.71 -15.25 -0.63
C GLN A 51 5.16 -13.85 -0.22
N GLU A 52 4.23 -13.02 0.27
CA GLU A 52 4.53 -11.69 0.84
C GLU A 52 5.52 -11.79 2.00
N ALA A 53 5.27 -12.71 2.94
CA ALA A 53 6.13 -12.91 4.10
C ALA A 53 7.57 -13.30 3.70
N ASP A 54 7.72 -14.20 2.73
CA ASP A 54 9.03 -14.62 2.22
C ASP A 54 9.75 -13.44 1.54
N LEU A 55 9.06 -12.69 0.68
CA LEU A 55 9.63 -11.52 -0.01
C LEU A 55 10.05 -10.42 0.96
N ILE A 56 9.21 -10.08 1.95
CA ILE A 56 9.54 -9.10 2.99
C ILE A 56 10.75 -9.56 3.80
N THR A 57 10.85 -10.85 4.09
CA THR A 57 11.97 -11.43 4.84
C THR A 57 13.28 -11.28 4.08
N GLU A 58 13.33 -11.70 2.82
CA GLU A 58 14.53 -11.57 1.97
C GLU A 58 14.96 -10.11 1.82
N LEU A 59 14.00 -9.21 1.56
CA LEU A 59 14.28 -7.78 1.45
C LEU A 59 14.80 -7.18 2.77
N THR A 60 14.28 -7.65 3.90
CA THR A 60 14.74 -7.26 5.24
C THR A 60 16.15 -7.73 5.52
N ILE A 61 16.50 -8.98 5.18
CA ILE A 61 17.85 -9.53 5.35
C ILE A 61 18.85 -8.72 4.53
N TRP A 62 18.57 -8.51 3.25
CA TRP A 62 19.40 -7.68 2.37
C TRP A 62 19.57 -6.24 2.91
N ASN A 63 18.48 -5.61 3.35
CA ASN A 63 18.55 -4.23 3.87
C ASN A 63 19.36 -4.15 5.17
N ARG A 64 19.31 -5.16 6.04
CA ARG A 64 20.14 -5.21 7.26
C ARG A 64 21.64 -5.37 6.96
N GLN A 65 21.98 -6.07 5.89
CA GLN A 65 23.37 -6.22 5.44
C GLN A 65 23.92 -4.93 4.84
N THR A 66 23.11 -4.22 4.06
CA THR A 66 23.54 -3.02 3.33
C THR A 66 23.33 -1.72 4.09
N ASN A 67 22.37 -1.69 5.03
CA ASN A 67 21.94 -0.52 5.80
C ASN A 67 21.57 0.69 4.93
N MET A 68 21.04 0.45 3.73
CA MET A 68 20.76 1.52 2.75
C MET A 68 19.35 2.13 2.87
N GLY A 69 18.44 1.52 3.64
CA GLY A 69 17.06 1.97 3.72
C GLY A 69 16.21 1.37 4.84
N LYS A 70 14.90 1.42 4.64
CA LYS A 70 13.85 0.89 5.53
C LYS A 70 12.93 -0.02 4.73
N VAL A 71 12.57 -1.17 5.30
CA VAL A 71 11.61 -2.13 4.71
C VAL A 71 10.27 -1.97 5.42
N PHE A 72 9.17 -2.09 4.68
CA PHE A 72 7.80 -1.91 5.14
C PHE A 72 6.94 -3.12 4.79
N SER A 73 5.95 -3.41 5.63
CA SER A 73 4.98 -4.49 5.44
C SER A 73 3.97 -4.17 4.34
N SER A 74 3.26 -5.20 3.87
CA SER A 74 2.20 -5.09 2.85
C SER A 74 1.01 -4.20 3.23
N SER A 75 0.87 -3.86 4.52
CA SER A 75 -0.14 -2.94 5.06
C SER A 75 0.27 -1.47 5.06
N THR A 76 1.50 -1.14 4.63
CA THR A 76 1.99 0.24 4.65
C THR A 76 1.53 1.00 3.41
N MET A 77 0.76 2.08 3.63
CA MET A 77 0.33 2.97 2.56
C MET A 77 1.39 4.00 2.19
N PHE A 78 1.64 4.18 0.89
CA PHE A 78 2.52 5.20 0.35
C PHE A 78 1.73 6.15 -0.55
N LYS A 79 1.85 7.44 -0.27
CA LYS A 79 1.43 8.49 -1.19
C LYS A 79 2.51 8.68 -2.25
N LEU A 80 2.18 8.43 -3.51
CA LEU A 80 3.15 8.42 -4.60
C LEU A 80 3.35 9.83 -5.21
N PRO A 81 4.55 10.16 -5.73
CA PRO A 81 4.85 11.50 -6.27
C PRO A 81 3.96 11.93 -7.42
N ASN A 82 3.48 10.99 -8.24
CA ASN A 82 2.59 11.25 -9.37
C ASN A 82 1.11 11.10 -9.01
N GLY A 83 0.78 11.14 -7.71
CA GLY A 83 -0.55 10.89 -7.19
C GLY A 83 -0.83 9.42 -6.93
N GLY A 84 -1.90 9.18 -6.17
CA GLY A 84 -2.32 7.86 -5.73
C GLY A 84 -1.71 7.45 -4.39
N ASP A 85 -2.38 6.50 -3.75
CA ASP A 85 -2.06 5.96 -2.44
C ASP A 85 -2.08 4.44 -2.55
N ARG A 86 -0.91 3.80 -2.49
CA ARG A 86 -0.74 2.36 -2.77
C ARG A 86 -0.10 1.65 -1.58
N SER A 87 -0.48 0.40 -1.36
CA SER A 87 0.02 -0.48 -0.30
C SER A 87 0.63 -1.73 -0.93
N PRO A 88 1.87 -1.65 -1.43
CA PRO A 88 2.50 -2.77 -2.14
C PRO A 88 2.80 -3.94 -1.22
N ASP A 89 2.80 -5.16 -1.78
CA ASP A 89 3.11 -6.43 -1.11
C ASP A 89 4.45 -6.45 -0.35
N ALA A 90 5.44 -5.69 -0.83
CA ALA A 90 6.67 -5.39 -0.12
C ALA A 90 7.20 -4.03 -0.58
N ALA A 91 7.72 -3.21 0.34
CA ALA A 91 8.33 -1.93 0.02
C ALA A 91 9.66 -1.72 0.72
N TRP A 92 10.56 -1.02 0.03
CA TRP A 92 11.80 -0.51 0.60
C TRP A 92 12.00 0.94 0.18
N VAL A 93 12.37 1.79 1.14
CA VAL A 93 12.67 3.20 0.93
C VAL A 93 14.11 3.46 1.34
N LYS A 94 14.90 4.06 0.44
CA LYS A 94 16.28 4.46 0.71
C LYS A 94 16.34 5.50 1.84
N LEU A 95 17.36 5.44 2.70
CA LEU A 95 17.47 6.30 3.89
C LEU A 95 17.43 7.80 3.60
N ASP A 96 17.96 8.24 2.46
CA ASP A 96 17.96 9.66 2.06
C ASP A 96 16.60 10.15 1.54
N ARG A 97 15.62 9.26 1.42
CA ARG A 97 14.24 9.53 0.97
C ARG A 97 13.18 9.10 1.98
N TRP A 98 13.59 8.61 3.16
CA TRP A 98 12.72 8.29 4.27
C TRP A 98 12.70 9.45 5.27
#